data_AF-A0A1M6P8I0-F1
#
_entry.id   AF-A0A1M6P8I0-F1
#
_cell.length_a   1.000
_cell.length_b   1.000
_cell.length_c   1.000
_cell.angle_alpha   90.00
_cell.angle_beta   90.00
_cell.angle_gamma   90.00
#
_symmetry.space_group_name_H-M   'P 1'
#
loop_
_entity.id
_entity.type
_entity.pdbx_description
1 polymer ?
#
loop_
_entity_poly.entity_id
_entity_poly.type
_entity_poly.pdbx_seq_one_letter_code
_entity_poly.pdbx_strand_id
1 'polypeptide(L)'
;MVRACLGLSTRQLAHYLGVSMGFVTHLEAGRKPLPGALLPRLLLLARLLPPPLGTGLPLPELPPPHDPLLPLPAPERLAPPLPDAPAPPEPETLRRRLRDQRLRLLTLSQHLAAEQARMAGLARRHHGLALLRAALPPPEAAEAAHYARWLARLSDDLTRDDPTPAVRAAALHLLAARVAGLRAEVAALAV
;
A
#
# COMPACT_ATOMS: atom_id res chain seq x y z
N MET A 1 4.36 -15.79 -3.87
CA MET A 1 4.59 -15.75 -5.34
C MET A 1 5.52 -14.60 -5.70
N VAL A 2 6.49 -14.82 -6.59
CA VAL A 2 7.59 -13.88 -6.91
C VAL A 2 7.10 -12.45 -7.15
N ARG A 3 6.03 -12.32 -7.96
CA ARG A 3 5.41 -11.05 -8.32
C ARG A 3 4.97 -10.24 -7.10
N ALA A 4 4.23 -10.87 -6.18
CA ALA A 4 3.68 -10.19 -5.01
C ALA A 4 4.77 -9.71 -4.05
N CYS A 5 5.82 -10.51 -3.86
CA CYS A 5 6.95 -10.17 -3.00
C CYS A 5 7.76 -8.98 -3.55
N LEU A 6 7.96 -8.93 -4.88
CA LEU A 6 8.68 -7.85 -5.54
C LEU A 6 7.79 -6.64 -5.92
N GLY A 7 6.49 -6.68 -5.56
CA GLY A 7 5.53 -5.63 -5.93
C GLY A 7 5.26 -5.49 -7.43
N LEU A 8 5.62 -6.47 -8.25
CA LEU A 8 5.48 -6.39 -9.71
C LEU A 8 4.01 -6.55 -10.14
N SER A 9 3.64 -5.93 -11.26
CA SER A 9 2.38 -6.25 -11.95
C SER A 9 2.56 -7.47 -12.87
N THR A 10 1.44 -8.13 -13.23
CA THR A 10 1.46 -9.25 -14.19
C THR A 10 2.06 -8.82 -15.53
N ARG A 11 1.77 -7.59 -15.98
CA ARG A 11 2.34 -6.99 -17.19
C ARG A 11 3.86 -6.85 -17.10
N GLN A 12 4.37 -6.36 -15.97
CA GLN A 12 5.80 -6.14 -15.78
C GLN A 12 6.58 -7.45 -15.74
N LEU A 13 6.03 -8.49 -15.09
CA LEU A 13 6.62 -9.82 -15.10
C LEU A 13 6.57 -10.45 -16.50
N ALA A 14 5.43 -10.34 -17.19
CA ALA A 14 5.27 -10.86 -18.55
C ALA A 14 6.27 -10.21 -19.52
N HIS A 15 6.45 -8.88 -19.42
CA HIS A 15 7.41 -8.14 -20.25
C HIS A 15 8.86 -8.57 -19.99
N TYR A 16 9.25 -8.78 -18.72
CA TYR A 16 10.58 -9.29 -18.39
C TYR A 16 10.83 -10.69 -18.98
N LEU A 17 9.85 -11.58 -18.85
CA LEU A 17 9.94 -12.94 -19.35
C LEU A 17 9.81 -13.03 -20.88
N GLY A 18 9.34 -11.96 -21.55
CA GLY A 18 9.07 -11.98 -22.99
C GLY A 18 7.84 -12.82 -23.37
N VAL A 19 6.85 -12.90 -22.49
CA VAL A 19 5.62 -13.70 -22.67
C VAL A 19 4.36 -12.84 -22.52
N SER A 20 3.18 -13.42 -22.80
CA SER A 20 1.90 -12.73 -22.62
C SER A 20 1.47 -12.69 -21.14
N MET A 21 0.62 -11.72 -20.78
CA MET A 21 0.05 -11.64 -19.43
C MET A 21 -0.77 -12.88 -19.08
N GLY A 22 -1.57 -13.38 -20.03
CA GLY A 22 -2.36 -14.60 -19.83
C GLY A 22 -1.49 -15.82 -19.53
N PHE A 23 -0.32 -15.92 -20.16
CA PHE A 23 0.66 -16.97 -19.85
C PHE A 23 1.12 -16.89 -18.39
N VAL A 24 1.47 -15.68 -17.91
CA VAL A 24 1.85 -15.48 -16.49
C VAL A 24 0.69 -15.88 -15.57
N THR A 25 -0.54 -15.49 -15.86
CA THR A 25 -1.71 -15.89 -15.06
C THR A 25 -1.91 -17.41 -15.02
N HIS A 26 -1.75 -18.10 -16.14
CA HIS A 26 -1.84 -19.56 -16.19
C HIS A 26 -0.69 -20.25 -15.45
N LEU A 27 0.51 -19.69 -15.53
CA LEU A 27 1.67 -20.18 -14.79
C LEU A 27 1.49 -20.00 -13.28
N GLU A 28 1.01 -18.83 -12.87
CA GLU A 28 0.67 -18.49 -11.49
C GLU A 28 -0.44 -19.38 -10.92
N ALA A 29 -1.41 -19.79 -11.75
CA ALA A 29 -2.48 -20.71 -11.39
C ALA A 29 -2.08 -22.20 -11.46
N GLY A 30 -0.83 -22.53 -11.77
CA GLY A 30 -0.36 -23.91 -11.92
C GLY A 30 -0.94 -24.65 -13.13
N ARG A 31 -1.62 -23.95 -14.04
CA ARG A 31 -2.29 -24.55 -15.21
C ARG A 31 -1.36 -24.80 -16.39
N LYS A 32 -0.20 -24.12 -16.45
CA LYS A 32 0.78 -24.27 -17.52
C LYS A 32 2.19 -24.41 -16.94
N PRO A 33 2.98 -25.42 -17.37
CA PRO A 33 4.35 -25.59 -16.90
C PRO A 33 5.25 -24.48 -17.44
N LEU A 34 6.33 -24.21 -16.70
CA LEU A 34 7.35 -23.24 -17.07
C LEU A 34 8.28 -23.80 -18.17
N PRO A 35 8.41 -23.16 -19.33
CA PRO A 35 9.41 -23.51 -20.33
C PRO A 35 10.82 -23.37 -19.76
N GLY A 36 11.70 -24.35 -20.03
CA GLY A 36 13.07 -24.36 -19.52
C GLY A 36 13.88 -23.10 -19.88
N ALA A 37 13.62 -22.50 -21.05
CA ALA A 37 14.27 -21.26 -21.47
C ALA A 37 13.99 -20.05 -20.56
N LEU A 38 12.87 -20.05 -19.82
CA LEU A 38 12.48 -18.98 -18.91
C LEU A 38 12.96 -19.22 -17.47
N LEU A 39 13.42 -20.44 -17.17
CA LEU A 39 13.85 -20.85 -15.84
C LEU A 39 14.98 -19.98 -15.29
N PRO A 40 16.06 -19.64 -16.04
CA PRO A 40 17.15 -18.81 -15.50
C PRO A 40 16.66 -17.42 -15.05
N ARG A 41 15.79 -16.79 -15.85
CA ARG A 41 15.21 -15.48 -15.53
C ARG A 41 14.35 -15.53 -14.28
N LEU A 42 13.54 -16.57 -14.10
CA LEU A 42 12.73 -16.74 -12.89
C LEU A 42 13.56 -17.10 -11.67
N LEU A 43 14.59 -17.93 -11.82
CA LEU A 43 15.50 -18.26 -10.72
C LEU A 43 16.22 -17.01 -10.21
N LEU A 44 16.63 -16.10 -11.10
CA LEU A 44 17.20 -14.80 -10.70
C LEU A 44 16.23 -14.03 -9.79
N LEU A 45 14.95 -13.96 -10.17
CA LEU A 45 13.95 -13.27 -9.35
C LEU A 45 13.61 -14.03 -8.06
N ALA A 46 13.61 -15.37 -8.09
CA ALA A 46 13.29 -16.20 -6.93
C ALA A 46 14.35 -16.09 -5.83
N ARG A 47 15.63 -15.90 -6.18
CA ARG A 47 16.72 -15.69 -5.21
C ARG A 47 16.54 -14.43 -4.37
N LEU A 48 15.77 -13.46 -4.87
CA LEU A 48 15.47 -12.21 -4.18
C LEU A 48 14.27 -12.35 -3.22
N LEU A 49 13.61 -13.50 -3.17
CA LEU A 49 12.51 -13.72 -2.23
C LEU A 49 13.03 -13.86 -0.79
N PRO A 50 12.25 -13.37 0.18
CA PRO A 50 12.56 -13.61 1.59
C PRO A 50 12.53 -15.12 1.90
N PRO A 51 13.32 -15.57 2.90
CA PRO A 51 13.30 -16.96 3.37
C PRO A 51 11.89 -17.39 3.82
N PRO A 52 11.49 -18.66 3.65
CA PRO A 52 12.32 -19.81 3.24
C PRO A 52 12.45 -20.00 1.71
N LEU A 53 11.75 -19.19 0.91
CA LEU A 53 11.64 -19.41 -0.54
C LEU A 53 12.84 -18.88 -1.34
N GLY A 54 13.72 -18.11 -0.71
CA GLY A 54 14.91 -17.53 -1.34
C GLY A 54 15.95 -17.09 -0.31
N THR A 55 16.95 -16.37 -0.78
CA THR A 55 18.08 -15.85 0.02
C THR A 55 18.00 -14.34 0.22
N GLY A 56 16.85 -13.72 -0.08
CA GLY A 56 16.64 -12.29 0.00
C GLY A 56 16.51 -11.79 1.44
N LEU A 57 16.73 -10.49 1.64
CA LEU A 57 16.48 -9.82 2.92
C LEU A 57 14.98 -9.94 3.27
N PRO A 58 14.64 -10.02 4.57
CA PRO A 58 13.25 -9.98 5.00
C PRO A 58 12.61 -8.68 4.50
N LEU A 59 11.34 -8.78 4.10
CA LEU A 59 10.57 -7.60 3.71
C LEU A 59 10.59 -6.61 4.88
N PRO A 60 10.89 -5.31 4.65
CA PRO A 60 10.79 -4.31 5.69
C PRO A 60 9.36 -4.36 6.23
N GLU A 61 9.22 -4.39 7.56
CA GLU A 61 7.92 -4.25 8.19
C GLU A 61 7.33 -2.94 7.70
N LEU A 62 6.32 -3.05 6.85
CA LEU A 62 5.52 -1.88 6.51
C LEU A 62 4.92 -1.39 7.83
N PRO A 63 4.93 -0.07 8.09
CA PRO A 63 4.21 0.46 9.24
C PRO A 63 2.79 -0.12 9.21
N PRO A 64 2.30 -0.63 10.34
CA PRO A 64 1.02 -1.31 10.37
C PRO A 64 -0.03 -0.38 9.76
N PRO A 65 -0.94 -0.91 8.93
CA PRO A 65 -2.09 -0.12 8.48
C PRO A 65 -2.75 0.47 9.73
N HIS A 66 -3.08 1.76 9.69
CA HIS A 66 -3.77 2.39 10.80
C HIS A 66 -5.06 1.61 11.02
N ASP A 67 -5.19 1.00 12.20
CA ASP A 67 -6.41 0.30 12.53
C ASP A 67 -7.49 1.36 12.86
N PRO A 68 -8.55 1.50 12.05
CA PRO A 68 -9.65 2.42 12.32
C PRO A 68 -10.49 1.95 13.52
N LEU A 69 -10.10 0.89 14.22
CA LEU A 69 -10.67 0.45 15.49
C LEU A 69 -9.74 0.78 16.67
N LEU A 70 -8.44 1.02 16.46
CA LEU A 70 -7.56 1.46 17.54
C LEU A 70 -7.99 2.84 18.06
N PRO A 71 -8.13 3.01 19.39
CA PRO A 71 -8.36 4.31 19.99
C PRO A 71 -7.13 5.18 19.75
N LEU A 72 -7.35 6.41 19.29
CA LEU A 72 -6.27 7.39 19.20
C LEU A 72 -5.84 7.82 20.61
N PRO A 73 -4.57 8.24 20.79
CA PRO A 73 -4.16 8.93 22.00
C PRO A 73 -5.12 10.09 22.25
N ALA A 74 -5.62 10.19 23.49
CA ALA A 74 -6.56 11.24 23.86
C ALA A 74 -5.96 12.60 23.50
N PRO A 75 -6.74 13.52 22.90
CA PRO A 75 -6.25 14.87 22.64
C PRO A 75 -5.78 15.47 23.97
N GLU A 76 -4.54 15.93 24.03
CA GLU A 76 -4.04 16.74 25.13
C GLU A 76 -5.00 17.91 25.33
N ARG A 77 -5.59 18.02 26.53
CA ARG A 77 -6.56 19.06 26.84
C ARG A 77 -5.84 20.42 26.85
N LEU A 78 -5.81 21.07 25.70
CA LEU A 78 -5.37 22.46 25.52
C LEU A 78 -6.51 23.47 25.68
N ALA A 79 -7.74 23.02 26.01
CA ALA A 79 -8.90 23.89 26.05
C ALA A 79 -9.15 24.48 27.47
N PRO A 80 -9.35 25.80 27.60
CA PRO A 80 -9.88 26.42 28.83
C PRO A 80 -11.33 25.98 29.08
N PRO A 81 -11.83 26.10 30.33
CA PRO A 81 -13.20 25.69 30.68
C PRO A 81 -14.23 26.43 29.82
N LEU A 82 -15.19 25.68 29.25
CA LEU A 82 -16.26 26.25 28.45
C LEU A 82 -17.19 27.11 29.32
N PRO A 83 -17.63 28.29 28.85
CA PRO A 83 -18.70 29.06 29.48
C PRO A 83 -20.05 28.32 29.41
N ASP A 84 -20.98 28.73 30.28
CA ASP A 84 -22.27 28.09 30.55
C ASP A 84 -23.02 27.62 29.29
N ALA A 85 -23.47 26.37 29.34
CA ALA A 85 -24.06 25.68 28.20
C ALA A 85 -25.44 26.28 27.84
N PRO A 86 -25.71 26.56 26.56
CA PRO A 86 -27.05 26.89 26.10
C PRO A 86 -28.01 25.70 26.29
N ALA A 87 -29.31 25.99 26.29
CA ALA A 87 -30.39 25.01 26.48
C ALA A 87 -30.19 23.74 25.62
N PRO A 88 -30.49 22.54 26.17
CA PRO A 88 -30.22 21.28 25.49
C PRO A 88 -30.97 21.21 24.15
N PRO A 89 -30.29 20.83 23.06
CA PRO A 89 -30.92 20.73 21.75
C PRO A 89 -31.98 19.63 21.73
N GLU A 90 -32.98 19.78 20.85
CA GLU A 90 -34.04 18.78 20.71
C GLU A 90 -33.46 17.37 20.41
N PRO A 91 -34.01 16.31 21.03
CA PRO A 91 -33.46 14.96 20.96
C PRO A 91 -33.47 14.37 19.54
N GLU A 92 -34.38 14.83 18.68
CA GLU A 92 -34.44 14.43 17.27
C GLU A 92 -33.28 15.03 16.47
N THR A 93 -32.93 16.29 16.74
CA THR A 93 -31.79 16.98 16.11
C THR A 93 -30.47 16.30 16.49
N LEU A 94 -30.32 15.89 17.75
CA LEU A 94 -29.16 15.10 18.21
C LEU A 94 -29.08 13.75 17.49
N ARG A 95 -30.19 13.01 17.38
CA ARG A 95 -30.23 11.71 16.69
C ARG A 95 -29.86 11.83 15.21
N ARG A 96 -30.36 12.86 14.51
CA ARG A 96 -30.01 13.15 13.11
C ARG A 96 -28.52 13.45 12.97
N ARG A 97 -27.99 14.36 13.80
CA ARG A 97 -26.56 14.72 13.81
C ARG A 97 -25.69 13.50 14.07
N LEU A 98 -26.04 12.65 15.03
CA LEU A 98 -25.30 11.42 15.33
C LEU A 98 -25.28 10.47 14.13
N ARG A 99 -26.44 10.27 13.46
CA ARG A 99 -26.53 9.43 12.26
C ARG A 99 -25.65 9.97 11.13
N ASP A 100 -25.69 11.28 10.88
CA ASP A 100 -24.93 11.92 9.82
C ASP A 100 -23.42 11.83 10.08
N GLN A 101 -23.00 12.02 11.34
CA GLN A 101 -21.59 11.86 11.71
C GLN A 101 -21.11 10.41 11.62
N ARG A 102 -21.94 9.43 11.97
CA ARG A 102 -21.61 8.01 11.78
C ARG A 102 -21.42 7.66 10.30
N LEU A 103 -22.28 8.16 9.43
CA LEU A 103 -22.14 7.95 7.99
C LEU A 103 -20.84 8.59 7.46
N ARG A 104 -20.56 9.85 7.84
CA ARG A 104 -19.32 10.54 7.46
C ARG A 104 -18.07 9.79 7.94
N LEU A 105 -18.09 9.30 9.18
CA LEU A 105 -17.02 8.50 9.75
C LEU A 105 -16.77 7.23 8.91
N LEU A 106 -17.84 6.51 8.54
CA LEU A 106 -17.71 5.31 7.71
C LEU A 106 -17.06 5.62 6.35
N THR A 107 -17.55 6.64 5.65
CA THR A 107 -17.03 7.04 4.33
C THR A 107 -15.55 7.45 4.41
N LEU A 108 -15.17 8.26 5.39
CA LEU A 108 -13.79 8.71 5.54
C LEU A 108 -12.86 7.58 5.99
N SER A 109 -13.33 6.65 6.81
CA SER A 109 -12.57 5.47 7.20
C SER A 109 -12.28 4.54 6.01
N GLN A 110 -13.27 4.34 5.13
CA GLN A 110 -13.09 3.58 3.89
C GLN A 110 -12.08 4.25 2.95
N HIS A 111 -12.17 5.57 2.79
CA HIS A 111 -11.21 6.33 2.00
C HIS A 111 -9.78 6.23 2.58
N LEU A 112 -9.64 6.36 3.90
CA LEU A 112 -8.37 6.21 4.58
C LEU A 112 -7.75 4.82 4.34
N ALA A 113 -8.55 3.76 4.46
CA ALA A 113 -8.10 2.39 4.22
C ALA A 113 -7.63 2.18 2.77
N ALA A 114 -8.35 2.75 1.79
CA ALA A 114 -7.98 2.67 0.38
C ALA A 114 -6.64 3.37 0.10
N GLU A 115 -6.43 4.57 0.63
CA GLU A 115 -5.17 5.31 0.46
C GLU A 115 -3.99 4.61 1.17
N GLN A 116 -4.23 4.02 2.34
CA GLN A 116 -3.21 3.22 3.03
C GLN A 116 -2.82 1.97 2.24
N ALA A 117 -3.80 1.24 1.70
CA ALA A 117 -3.53 0.08 0.85
C ALA A 117 -2.71 0.47 -0.39
N ARG A 118 -3.03 1.62 -0.99
CA ARG A 118 -2.28 2.18 -2.12
C ARG A 118 -0.84 2.53 -1.75
N MET A 119 -0.64 3.23 -0.63
CA MET A 119 0.71 3.55 -0.13
C MET A 119 1.52 2.29 0.17
N ALA A 120 0.92 1.29 0.81
CA ALA A 120 1.57 0.02 1.08
C ALA A 120 1.97 -0.69 -0.23
N GLY A 121 1.15 -0.62 -1.27
CA GLY A 121 1.47 -1.11 -2.60
C GLY A 121 2.67 -0.40 -3.24
N LEU A 122 2.74 0.92 -3.14
CA LEU A 122 3.86 1.71 -3.66
C LEU A 122 5.15 1.44 -2.88
N ALA A 123 5.09 1.39 -1.55
CA ALA A 123 6.24 1.05 -0.71
C ALA A 123 6.80 -0.34 -1.05
N ARG A 124 5.94 -1.35 -1.24
CA ARG A 124 6.36 -2.68 -1.73
C ARG A 124 7.05 -2.61 -3.08
N ARG A 125 6.57 -1.78 -4.02
CA ARG A 125 7.20 -1.58 -5.33
C ARG A 125 8.56 -0.89 -5.24
N HIS A 126 8.69 0.14 -4.41
CA HIS A 126 9.97 0.79 -4.14
C HIS A 126 10.99 -0.19 -3.56
N HIS A 127 10.56 -0.99 -2.59
CA HIS A 127 11.40 -2.02 -2.00
C HIS A 127 11.80 -3.10 -3.02
N GLY A 128 10.86 -3.62 -3.79
CA GLY A 128 11.13 -4.60 -4.84
C GLY A 128 12.10 -4.07 -5.90
N LEU A 129 11.96 -2.82 -6.33
CA LEU A 129 12.89 -2.17 -7.26
C LEU A 129 14.30 -2.01 -6.64
N ALA A 130 14.39 -1.67 -5.35
CA ALA A 130 15.67 -1.57 -4.66
C ALA A 130 16.37 -2.93 -4.57
N LEU A 131 15.65 -4.01 -4.25
CA LEU A 131 16.19 -5.38 -4.26
C LEU A 131 16.68 -5.80 -5.64
N LEU A 132 15.91 -5.49 -6.69
CA LEU A 132 16.27 -5.80 -8.06
C LEU A 132 17.52 -5.02 -8.51
N ARG A 133 17.65 -3.75 -8.13
CA ARG A 133 18.86 -2.95 -8.43
C ARG A 133 20.10 -3.45 -7.72
N ALA A 134 19.93 -3.99 -6.50
CA ALA A 134 21.03 -4.56 -5.73
C ALA A 134 21.42 -5.98 -6.20
N ALA A 135 20.61 -6.63 -7.03
CA ALA A 135 20.87 -7.96 -7.53
C ALA A 135 22.05 -7.96 -8.52
N LEU A 136 22.86 -9.03 -8.47
CA LEU A 136 23.89 -9.25 -9.48
C LEU A 136 23.23 -9.41 -10.87
N PRO A 137 23.66 -8.67 -11.90
CA PRO A 137 23.10 -8.81 -13.23
C PRO A 137 23.40 -10.20 -13.81
N PRO A 138 22.59 -10.66 -14.79
CA PRO A 138 22.90 -11.86 -15.56
C PRO A 138 24.32 -11.81 -16.15
N PRO A 139 25.06 -12.93 -16.19
CA PRO A 139 26.43 -12.96 -16.73
C PRO A 139 26.47 -12.75 -18.25
N GLU A 140 25.40 -13.12 -18.95
CA GLU A 140 25.29 -12.92 -20.40
C GLU A 140 24.96 -11.46 -20.73
N ALA A 141 25.76 -10.83 -21.59
CA ALA A 141 25.66 -9.40 -21.89
C ALA A 141 24.28 -8.99 -22.47
N ALA A 142 23.69 -9.84 -23.32
CA ALA A 142 22.37 -9.58 -23.90
C ALA A 142 21.27 -9.58 -22.82
N GLU A 143 21.33 -10.55 -21.89
CA GLU A 143 20.42 -10.65 -20.74
C GLU A 143 20.64 -9.52 -19.74
N ALA A 144 21.89 -9.12 -19.47
CA ALA A 144 22.21 -7.97 -18.63
C ALA A 144 21.62 -6.67 -19.20
N ALA A 145 21.75 -6.45 -20.52
CA ALA A 145 21.17 -5.29 -21.19
C ALA A 145 19.64 -5.33 -21.19
N HIS A 146 19.03 -6.50 -21.36
CA HIS A 146 17.58 -6.70 -21.24
C HIS A 146 17.08 -6.39 -19.82
N TYR A 147 17.77 -6.91 -18.81
CA TYR A 147 17.49 -6.66 -17.40
C TYR A 147 17.58 -5.17 -17.07
N ALA A 148 18.64 -4.48 -17.49
CA ALA A 148 18.82 -3.06 -17.26
C ALA A 148 17.71 -2.20 -17.90
N ARG A 149 17.31 -2.50 -19.14
CA ARG A 149 16.17 -1.83 -19.80
C ARG A 149 14.86 -2.05 -19.06
N TRP A 150 14.63 -3.28 -18.58
CA TRP A 150 13.45 -3.60 -17.79
C TRP A 150 13.45 -2.83 -16.46
N LEU A 151 14.58 -2.73 -15.74
CA LEU A 151 14.70 -1.94 -14.51
C LEU A 151 14.45 -0.45 -14.75
N ALA A 152 14.96 0.11 -15.85
CA ALA A 152 14.69 1.50 -16.21
C ALA A 152 13.18 1.73 -16.39
N ARG A 153 12.49 0.87 -17.14
CA ARG A 153 11.03 0.94 -17.31
C ARG A 153 10.26 0.83 -16.00
N LEU A 154 10.68 -0.07 -15.09
CA LEU A 154 10.07 -0.17 -13.76
C LEU A 154 10.22 1.11 -12.95
N SER A 155 11.38 1.76 -13.03
CA SER A 155 11.64 3.03 -12.38
C SER A 155 10.74 4.14 -12.93
N ASP A 156 10.58 4.20 -14.26
CA ASP A 156 9.73 5.19 -14.92
C ASP A 156 8.25 4.99 -14.55
N ASP A 157 7.77 3.75 -14.57
CA ASP A 157 6.41 3.40 -14.13
C ASP A 157 6.17 3.83 -12.69
N LEU A 158 7.13 3.57 -11.79
CA LEU A 158 7.01 3.91 -10.38
C LEU A 158 7.02 5.43 -10.14
N THR A 159 7.87 6.17 -10.85
CA THR A 159 7.92 7.63 -10.79
C THR A 159 6.62 8.26 -11.29
N ARG A 160 5.99 7.66 -12.31
CA ARG A 160 4.68 8.10 -12.81
C ARG A 160 3.56 7.83 -11.80
N ASP A 161 3.60 6.70 -11.11
CA ASP A 161 2.57 6.31 -10.14
C ASP A 161 2.68 7.07 -8.80
N ASP A 162 3.88 7.54 -8.45
CA ASP A 162 4.16 8.35 -7.25
C ASP A 162 5.01 9.59 -7.50
N PRO A 163 4.46 10.63 -8.15
CA PRO A 163 5.22 11.83 -8.47
C PRO A 163 5.52 12.72 -7.25
N THR A 164 4.72 12.66 -6.18
CA THR A 164 4.83 13.54 -5.01
C THR A 164 4.58 12.80 -3.68
N PRO A 165 5.51 11.92 -3.26
CA PRO A 165 5.32 11.07 -2.09
C PRO A 165 5.10 11.85 -0.78
N ALA A 166 5.80 12.98 -0.59
CA ALA A 166 5.68 13.81 0.61
C ALA A 166 4.29 14.46 0.74
N VAL A 167 3.75 15.00 -0.37
CA VAL A 167 2.41 15.62 -0.40
C VAL A 167 1.34 14.59 -0.08
N ARG A 168 1.46 13.38 -0.64
CA ARG A 168 0.54 12.27 -0.38
C ARG A 168 0.60 11.83 1.09
N ALA A 169 1.80 11.70 1.65
CA ALA A 169 1.96 11.35 3.06
C ALA A 169 1.31 12.40 3.97
N ALA A 170 1.49 13.69 3.70
CA ALA A 170 0.85 14.76 4.46
C ALA A 170 -0.69 14.68 4.36
N ALA A 171 -1.23 14.48 3.15
CA ALA A 171 -2.67 14.32 2.95
C ALA A 171 -3.24 13.12 3.72
N LEU A 172 -2.50 12.01 3.78
CA LEU A 172 -2.91 10.83 4.55
C LEU A 172 -2.96 11.11 6.06
N HIS A 173 -1.96 11.81 6.60
CA HIS A 173 -1.95 12.19 8.02
C HIS A 173 -3.13 13.11 8.36
N LEU A 174 -3.44 14.07 7.49
CA LEU A 174 -4.62 14.95 7.66
C LEU A 174 -5.93 14.17 7.63
N LEU A 175 -6.06 13.20 6.72
CA LEU A 175 -7.24 12.33 6.65
C LEU A 175 -7.40 11.47 7.91
N ALA A 176 -6.29 10.90 8.41
CA ALA A 176 -6.27 10.15 9.65
C ALA A 176 -6.68 11.02 10.86
N ALA A 177 -6.15 12.24 10.96
CA ALA A 177 -6.54 13.21 11.98
C ALA A 177 -8.03 13.60 11.90
N ARG A 178 -8.60 13.70 10.70
CA ARG A 178 -10.02 13.97 10.52
C ARG A 178 -10.91 12.81 10.96
N VAL A 179 -10.53 11.58 10.62
CA VAL A 179 -11.21 10.36 11.10
C VAL A 179 -11.15 10.31 12.62
N ALA A 180 -10.00 10.63 13.22
CA ALA A 180 -9.82 10.71 14.66
C ALA A 180 -10.79 11.70 15.34
N GLY A 181 -10.86 12.92 14.84
CA GLY A 181 -11.77 13.95 15.35
C GLY A 181 -13.24 13.54 15.27
N LEU A 182 -13.67 12.93 14.15
CA LEU A 182 -15.05 12.45 14.01
C LEU A 182 -15.39 11.30 14.96
N ARG A 183 -14.44 10.42 15.28
CA ARG A 183 -14.65 9.37 16.28
C ARG A 183 -14.86 9.96 17.66
N ALA A 184 -14.08 10.99 18.02
CA ALA A 184 -14.25 11.72 19.27
C ALA A 184 -15.61 12.45 19.34
N GLU A 185 -16.04 13.10 18.25
CA GLU A 185 -17.36 13.74 18.18
C GLU A 185 -18.51 12.73 18.33
N VAL A 186 -18.44 11.59 17.64
CA VAL A 186 -19.45 10.53 17.74
C VAL A 186 -19.52 9.97 19.15
N ALA A 187 -18.38 9.79 19.81
CA ALA A 187 -18.32 9.33 21.20
C ALA A 187 -18.96 10.36 22.16
N ALA A 188 -18.68 11.65 21.96
CA ALA A 188 -19.24 12.72 22.78
C ALA A 188 -20.76 12.90 22.59
N LEU A 189 -21.29 12.65 21.39
CA LEU A 189 -22.73 12.74 21.08
C LEU A 189 -23.53 11.47 21.47
N ALA A 190 -22.87 10.39 21.88
CA ALA A 190 -23.50 9.14 22.27
C ALA A 190 -23.73 9.01 23.79
N VAL A 191 -23.19 9.95 24.58
CA VAL A 191 -23.40 10.11 26.02
C VAL A 191 -24.60 11.03 26.25
#